data_AF-A0A378L4N2-F1
#
_entry.id   AF-A0A378L4N2-F1
#
_cell.length_a   1.000
_cell.length_b   1.000
_cell.length_c   1.000
_cell.angle_alpha   90.00
_cell.angle_beta   90.00
_cell.angle_gamma   90.00
#
_symmetry.space_group_name_H-M   'P 1'
#
loop_
_entity.id
_entity.type
_entity.pdbx_description
1 polymer ?
#
loop_
_entity_poly.entity_id
_entity_poly.type
_entity_poly.pdbx_seq_one_letter_code
_entity_poly.pdbx_strand_id
1 'polypeptide(L)'
;MGGELELYQKEINTAIQPIFARLEHYRNAMFAIRKLLKDYFFDTWRTQKLTEVAKGEEVVFSFNLVQEAMEKCLVDENTLIQTAQIISNESETPSLVAALDTHVLESGLPIELRETDGVYLFKSTKPYTPSAQAFMCQFAYALSAYRVCLGICETYFALYRHEGIQTVYLQNYIESVTFLKQQMEGEVDFVSLHKQARGTEKEIMGSLRTEKVHEGLNHFKEDIDSLTKKLVELLESGAAHLQNCYKEFPNNPILWMLHDRSWHTLLKTLSGLMYADQYTYSTLYGTLTIKKEFIELIKAEIDRFGTVALAKTPLLKIELLRKAAKLIAETKIDILAKLAEQGVELVKAPQIGMFPTPPSPDVYSLLLNSWRQSRFAGKEIGNEEKEEPYPGMNPY
;
A
#
# COMPACT_ATOMS: atom_id res chain seq x y z
N MET A 1 9.27 -12.23 32.64
CA MET A 1 8.58 -12.51 31.36
C MET A 1 8.46 -11.21 30.55
N GLY A 2 9.55 -10.71 29.98
CA GLY A 2 9.54 -9.42 29.26
C GLY A 2 10.71 -9.27 28.31
N GLY A 3 10.98 -10.32 27.52
CA GLY A 3 12.01 -10.29 26.48
C GLY A 3 11.52 -10.74 25.10
N GLU A 4 10.42 -11.50 25.05
CA GLU A 4 9.85 -12.00 23.79
C GLU A 4 9.22 -10.89 22.95
N LEU A 5 8.55 -9.92 23.59
CA LEU A 5 7.99 -8.75 22.92
C LEU A 5 9.10 -7.91 22.27
N GLU A 6 10.14 -7.59 23.04
CA GLU A 6 11.29 -6.82 22.59
C GLU A 6 12.05 -7.57 21.48
N LEU A 7 12.16 -8.90 21.59
CA LEU A 7 12.76 -9.75 20.58
C LEU A 7 11.98 -9.69 19.26
N TYR A 8 10.68 -9.95 19.26
CA TYR A 8 9.88 -9.95 18.02
C TYR A 8 9.81 -8.57 17.38
N GLN A 9 9.68 -7.51 18.20
CA GLN A 9 9.74 -6.14 17.72
C GLN A 9 11.10 -5.85 17.07
N LYS A 10 12.21 -6.28 17.69
CA LYS A 10 13.55 -6.10 17.13
C LYS A 10 13.75 -6.88 15.84
N GLU A 11 13.28 -8.12 15.75
CA GLU A 11 13.38 -8.94 14.54
C GLU A 11 12.62 -8.31 13.36
N ILE A 12 11.38 -7.87 13.58
CA ILE A 12 10.58 -7.17 12.56
C ILE A 12 11.22 -5.83 12.19
N ASN A 13 11.64 -5.04 13.18
CA ASN A 13 12.28 -3.75 12.94
C ASN A 13 13.56 -3.92 12.11
N THR A 14 14.36 -4.95 12.40
CA THR A 14 15.58 -5.24 11.64
C THR A 14 15.27 -5.63 10.18
N ALA A 15 14.19 -6.38 9.98
CA ALA A 15 13.77 -6.80 8.64
C ALA A 15 13.14 -5.67 7.82
N ILE A 16 12.42 -4.74 8.44
CA ILE A 16 11.79 -3.60 7.76
C ILE A 16 12.75 -2.42 7.53
N GLN A 17 13.86 -2.31 8.29
CA GLN A 17 14.83 -1.21 8.14
C GLN A 17 15.30 -1.00 6.69
N PRO A 18 15.71 -2.03 5.92
CA PRO A 18 16.08 -1.84 4.52
C PRO A 18 14.94 -1.27 3.67
N ILE A 19 13.71 -1.76 3.87
CA ILE A 19 12.52 -1.28 3.13
C ILE A 19 12.28 0.20 3.40
N PHE A 20 12.39 0.61 4.66
CA PHE A 20 12.25 2.01 5.05
C PHE A 20 13.37 2.88 4.47
N ALA A 21 14.63 2.45 4.55
CA ALA A 21 15.76 3.18 3.99
C ALA A 21 15.63 3.36 2.47
N ARG A 22 15.13 2.34 1.75
CA ARG A 22 14.84 2.43 0.31
C ARG A 22 13.70 3.40 0.02
N LEU A 23 12.62 3.35 0.80
CA LEU A 23 11.51 4.29 0.69
C LEU A 23 12.01 5.74 0.85
N GLU A 24 12.81 6.03 1.87
CA GLU A 24 13.38 7.36 2.08
C GLU A 24 14.30 7.79 0.94
N HIS A 25 15.14 6.87 0.45
CA HIS A 25 15.98 7.11 -0.72
C HIS A 25 15.17 7.51 -1.94
N TYR A 26 14.15 6.74 -2.32
CA TYR A 26 13.34 7.04 -3.51
C TYR A 26 12.45 8.26 -3.33
N ARG A 27 11.97 8.52 -2.11
CA ARG A 27 11.30 9.77 -1.77
C ARG A 27 12.21 10.97 -2.01
N ASN A 28 13.49 10.90 -1.62
CA ASN A 28 14.44 11.97 -1.91
C ASN A 28 14.81 12.04 -3.40
N ALA A 29 14.94 10.89 -4.05
CA ALA A 29 15.27 10.80 -5.47
C ALA A 29 14.20 11.45 -6.36
N MET A 30 12.90 11.28 -6.08
CA MET A 30 11.86 11.93 -6.88
C MET A 30 11.99 13.47 -6.87
N PHE A 31 12.24 14.10 -5.72
CA PHE A 31 12.48 15.54 -5.63
C PHE A 31 13.73 15.96 -6.40
N ALA A 32 14.83 15.21 -6.21
CA ALA A 32 16.10 15.48 -6.85
C ALA A 32 16.02 15.35 -8.37
N ILE A 33 15.36 14.30 -8.88
CA ILE A 33 15.17 14.05 -10.30
C ILE A 33 14.34 15.18 -10.91
N ARG A 34 13.18 15.52 -10.33
CA ARG A 34 12.35 16.60 -10.88
C ARG A 34 13.12 17.91 -10.97
N LYS A 35 13.83 18.30 -9.89
CA LYS A 35 14.67 19.50 -9.90
C LYS A 35 15.73 19.43 -11.00
N LEU A 36 16.43 18.31 -11.09
CA LEU A 36 17.46 18.08 -12.10
C LEU A 36 16.91 18.17 -13.53
N LEU A 37 15.70 17.67 -13.78
CA LEU A 37 15.03 17.81 -15.07
C LEU A 37 14.68 19.27 -15.37
N LYS A 38 14.16 20.00 -14.38
CA LYS A 38 13.87 21.42 -14.55
C LYS A 38 15.15 22.21 -14.88
N ASP A 39 16.20 22.02 -14.08
CA ASP A 39 17.48 22.67 -14.27
C ASP A 39 18.10 22.32 -15.64
N TYR A 40 17.85 21.10 -16.15
CA TYR A 40 18.34 20.69 -17.46
C TYR A 40 17.54 21.29 -18.62
N PHE A 41 16.21 21.19 -18.61
CA PHE A 41 15.38 21.55 -19.77
C PHE A 41 15.02 23.02 -19.87
N PHE A 42 15.02 23.75 -18.74
CA PHE A 42 14.73 25.20 -18.69
C PHE A 42 15.99 26.06 -18.59
N ASP A 43 17.17 25.47 -18.81
CA ASP A 43 18.44 26.19 -18.88
C ASP A 43 18.48 27.13 -20.10
N THR A 44 18.62 28.44 -19.83
CA THR A 44 18.59 29.49 -20.86
C THR A 44 19.63 29.30 -21.96
N TRP A 45 20.81 28.77 -21.66
CA TRP A 45 21.84 28.54 -22.67
C TRP A 45 21.49 27.39 -23.62
N ARG A 46 20.82 26.34 -23.12
CA ARG A 46 20.30 25.26 -23.97
C ARG A 46 19.13 25.70 -24.82
N THR A 47 18.17 26.41 -24.24
CA THR A 47 16.94 26.79 -24.95
C THR A 47 17.23 27.79 -26.07
N GLN A 48 18.25 28.64 -25.91
CA GLN A 48 18.75 29.50 -26.98
C GLN A 48 19.28 28.72 -28.19
N LYS A 49 19.88 27.54 -27.99
CA LYS A 49 20.40 26.70 -29.09
C LYS A 49 19.32 26.02 -29.92
N LEU A 50 18.07 26.04 -29.46
CA LEU A 50 16.94 25.46 -30.19
C LEU A 50 16.40 26.38 -31.29
N THR A 51 16.91 27.60 -31.40
CA THR A 51 16.55 28.60 -32.42
C THR A 51 17.28 28.39 -33.75
N GLU A 52 17.37 27.14 -34.21
CA GLU A 52 17.96 26.82 -35.52
C GLU A 52 17.10 27.37 -36.67
N VAL A 53 17.75 27.82 -37.75
CA VAL A 53 17.06 28.24 -38.97
C VAL A 53 16.53 26.99 -39.69
N ALA A 54 15.21 26.85 -39.73
CA ALA A 54 14.53 25.75 -40.42
C ALA A 54 14.87 25.72 -41.93
N LYS A 55 15.00 24.52 -42.51
CA LYS A 55 15.29 24.31 -43.93
C LYS A 55 14.15 23.57 -44.62
N GLY A 56 13.78 24.00 -45.84
CA GLY A 56 12.79 23.31 -46.65
C GLY A 56 11.40 23.33 -46.01
N GLU A 57 10.86 22.14 -45.72
CA GLU A 57 9.54 21.95 -45.08
C GLU A 57 9.58 21.94 -43.54
N GLU A 58 10.77 22.10 -42.94
CA GLU A 58 10.93 22.10 -41.48
C GLU A 58 10.19 23.26 -40.80
N VAL A 59 9.66 23.01 -39.61
CA VAL A 59 8.98 24.03 -38.80
C VAL A 59 9.94 24.57 -37.73
N VAL A 60 10.03 25.90 -37.63
CA VAL A 60 10.81 26.59 -36.57
C VAL A 60 10.26 26.18 -35.20
N PHE A 61 11.11 25.56 -34.39
CA PHE A 61 10.79 25.23 -33.01
C PHE A 61 10.96 26.47 -32.13
N SER A 62 9.87 26.91 -31.50
CA SER A 62 9.92 27.99 -30.51
C SER A 62 9.78 27.42 -29.13
N PHE A 63 10.85 27.47 -28.34
CA PHE A 63 10.84 27.01 -26.96
C PHE A 63 9.73 27.72 -26.14
N ASN A 64 9.53 29.01 -26.36
CA ASN A 64 8.50 29.79 -25.67
C ASN A 64 7.07 29.26 -25.91
N LEU A 65 6.83 28.57 -27.04
CA LEU A 65 5.51 27.98 -27.34
C LEU A 65 5.28 26.64 -26.63
N VAL A 66 6.35 25.95 -26.22
CA VAL A 66 6.26 24.64 -25.57
C VAL A 66 6.65 24.69 -24.09
N GLN A 67 7.27 25.77 -23.63
CA GLN A 67 7.77 25.91 -22.27
C GLN A 67 6.68 25.68 -21.23
N GLU A 68 5.54 26.38 -21.33
CA GLU A 68 4.44 26.24 -20.36
C GLU A 68 3.91 24.80 -20.33
N ALA A 69 3.80 24.16 -21.49
CA ALA A 69 3.36 22.78 -21.60
C ALA A 69 4.39 21.80 -20.96
N MET A 70 5.69 22.03 -21.18
CA MET A 70 6.74 21.25 -20.52
C MET A 70 6.77 21.46 -19.01
N GLU A 71 6.52 22.68 -18.53
CA GLU A 71 6.43 22.98 -17.10
C GLU A 71 5.23 22.27 -16.44
N LYS A 72 4.11 22.14 -17.15
CA LYS A 72 2.95 21.34 -16.72
C LYS A 72 3.29 19.86 -16.53
N CYS A 73 4.26 19.30 -17.27
CA CYS A 73 4.71 17.92 -17.02
C CYS A 73 5.61 17.77 -15.78
N LEU A 74 6.12 18.86 -15.20
CA LEU A 74 7.07 18.86 -14.08
C LEU A 74 6.55 19.69 -12.89
N VAL A 75 5.25 19.56 -12.60
CA VAL A 75 4.57 20.17 -11.44
C VAL A 75 5.23 19.82 -10.12
N ASP A 76 4.99 20.64 -9.10
CA ASP A 76 5.47 20.36 -7.75
C ASP A 76 4.73 19.24 -7.05
N GLU A 77 5.36 18.76 -6.00
CA GLU A 77 4.95 17.54 -5.33
C GLU A 77 3.63 17.74 -4.59
N ASN A 78 3.34 18.95 -4.10
CA ASN A 78 2.02 19.24 -3.53
C ASN A 78 0.95 19.19 -4.61
N THR A 79 1.21 19.79 -5.78
CA THR A 79 0.31 19.71 -6.93
C THR A 79 0.12 18.26 -7.39
N LEU A 80 1.19 17.47 -7.47
CA LEU A 80 1.13 16.06 -7.84
C LEU A 80 0.32 15.22 -6.83
N ILE A 81 0.51 15.45 -5.53
CA ILE A 81 -0.25 14.79 -4.46
C ILE A 81 -1.73 15.18 -4.53
N GLN A 82 -2.03 16.46 -4.73
CA GLN A 82 -3.42 16.93 -4.86
C GLN A 82 -4.10 16.28 -6.06
N THR A 83 -3.44 16.22 -7.21
CA THR A 83 -3.97 15.52 -8.39
C THR A 83 -4.17 14.03 -8.11
N ALA A 84 -3.22 13.36 -7.45
CA ALA A 84 -3.35 11.96 -7.07
C ALA A 84 -4.57 11.71 -6.16
N GLN A 85 -4.81 12.62 -5.20
CA GLN A 85 -5.97 12.58 -4.30
C GLN A 85 -7.30 12.83 -5.02
N ILE A 86 -7.32 13.72 -6.02
CA ILE A 86 -8.51 13.98 -6.84
C ILE A 86 -8.84 12.79 -7.73
N ILE A 87 -7.83 12.12 -8.28
CA ILE A 87 -7.99 10.93 -9.14
C ILE A 87 -8.48 9.73 -8.33
N SER A 88 -7.99 9.57 -7.09
CA SER A 88 -8.48 8.51 -6.20
C SER A 88 -9.92 8.80 -5.79
N ASN A 89 -10.88 8.08 -6.37
CA ASN A 89 -12.19 7.92 -5.75
C ASN A 89 -11.99 7.25 -4.37
N GLU A 90 -12.90 7.48 -3.41
CA GLU A 90 -12.78 7.17 -1.97
C GLU A 90 -12.32 5.73 -1.59
N SER A 91 -12.18 4.80 -2.54
CA SER A 91 -11.75 3.41 -2.35
C SER A 91 -10.36 3.05 -2.91
N GLU A 92 -9.70 3.89 -3.71
CA GLU A 92 -8.40 3.56 -4.32
C GLU A 92 -7.25 4.34 -3.69
N THR A 93 -6.09 3.70 -3.54
CA THR A 93 -4.87 4.37 -3.05
C THR A 93 -4.40 5.42 -4.07
N PRO A 94 -4.18 6.69 -3.68
CA PRO A 94 -3.68 7.73 -4.58
C PRO A 94 -2.39 7.32 -5.29
N SER A 95 -2.30 7.55 -6.61
CA SER A 95 -1.10 7.27 -7.41
C SER A 95 -0.51 8.57 -8.00
N LEU A 96 0.74 8.84 -7.62
CA LEU A 96 1.63 9.84 -8.20
C LEU A 96 1.96 9.53 -9.67
N VAL A 97 2.09 8.26 -10.06
CA VAL A 97 2.29 7.86 -11.46
C VAL A 97 1.08 8.25 -12.29
N ALA A 98 -0.13 7.91 -11.84
CA ALA A 98 -1.37 8.30 -12.52
C ALA A 98 -1.53 9.82 -12.58
N ALA A 99 -1.19 10.53 -11.50
CA ALA A 99 -1.19 11.99 -11.49
C ALA A 99 -0.21 12.58 -12.51
N LEU A 100 1.00 12.03 -12.62
CA LEU A 100 1.97 12.46 -13.64
C LEU A 100 1.44 12.18 -15.05
N ASP A 101 0.85 11.01 -15.28
CA ASP A 101 0.24 10.64 -16.56
C ASP A 101 -0.84 11.65 -16.97
N THR A 102 -1.68 12.09 -16.03
CA THR A 102 -2.67 13.16 -16.25
C THR A 102 -2.01 14.48 -16.64
N HIS A 103 -0.99 14.93 -15.90
CA HIS A 103 -0.28 16.19 -16.21
C HIS A 103 0.43 16.15 -17.58
N VAL A 104 1.01 15.01 -17.95
CA VAL A 104 1.62 14.83 -19.28
C VAL A 104 0.55 14.88 -20.37
N LEU A 105 -0.59 14.21 -20.17
CA LEU A 105 -1.70 14.24 -21.13
C LEU A 105 -2.30 15.64 -21.31
N GLU A 106 -2.57 16.34 -20.20
CA GLU A 106 -3.17 17.68 -20.19
C GLU A 106 -2.22 18.78 -20.67
N SER A 107 -0.91 18.51 -20.72
CA SER A 107 0.07 19.45 -21.27
C SER A 107 -0.17 19.76 -22.75
N GLY A 108 -0.83 18.85 -23.49
CA GLY A 108 -1.03 18.96 -24.94
C GLY A 108 0.25 18.76 -25.76
N LEU A 109 1.36 18.36 -25.14
CA LEU A 109 2.55 17.93 -25.88
C LEU A 109 2.25 16.64 -26.65
N PRO A 110 2.85 16.44 -27.84
CA PRO A 110 2.68 15.21 -28.61
C PRO A 110 3.55 14.09 -28.02
N ILE A 111 3.26 13.74 -26.77
CA ILE A 111 3.89 12.69 -25.99
C ILE A 111 2.84 11.62 -25.74
N GLU A 112 3.12 10.41 -26.17
CA GLU A 112 2.25 9.25 -26.00
C GLU A 112 2.87 8.28 -25.00
N LEU A 113 2.05 7.73 -24.09
CA LEU A 113 2.47 6.64 -23.22
C LEU A 113 2.38 5.32 -24.01
N ARG A 114 3.51 4.63 -24.16
CA ARG A 114 3.53 3.28 -24.72
C ARG A 114 3.13 2.29 -23.64
N GLU A 115 1.93 1.72 -23.76
CA GLU A 115 1.35 0.83 -22.75
C GLU A 115 2.17 -0.44 -22.49
N THR A 116 2.93 -0.92 -23.50
CA THR A 116 3.69 -2.17 -23.38
C THR A 116 4.82 -2.13 -22.36
N ASP A 117 5.44 -0.96 -22.15
CA ASP A 117 6.58 -0.80 -21.25
C ASP A 117 6.50 0.45 -20.35
N GLY A 118 5.40 1.20 -20.44
CA GLY A 118 5.13 2.36 -19.59
C GLY A 118 6.06 3.56 -19.86
N VAL A 119 6.60 3.66 -21.07
CA VAL A 119 7.54 4.71 -21.49
C VAL A 119 6.82 5.79 -22.30
N TYR A 120 7.12 7.05 -22.02
CA TYR A 120 6.67 8.19 -22.83
C TYR A 120 7.51 8.33 -24.10
N LEU A 121 6.83 8.52 -25.23
CA LEU A 121 7.43 8.70 -26.54
C LEU A 121 6.95 10.00 -27.17
N PHE A 122 7.89 10.81 -27.67
CA PHE A 122 7.56 11.99 -28.45
C PHE A 122 7.23 11.60 -29.90
N LYS A 123 5.98 11.81 -30.33
CA LYS A 123 5.50 11.52 -31.68
C LYS A 123 4.89 12.77 -32.31
N SER A 124 5.72 13.60 -32.94
CA SER A 124 5.21 14.75 -33.68
C SER A 124 4.86 14.39 -35.13
N THR A 125 3.70 14.85 -35.58
CA THR A 125 3.33 14.90 -37.00
C THR A 125 4.01 16.04 -37.75
N LYS A 126 4.60 17.00 -37.03
CA LYS A 126 5.30 18.15 -37.61
C LYS A 126 6.77 17.79 -37.86
N PRO A 127 7.34 18.15 -39.03
CA PRO A 127 8.76 17.98 -39.30
C PRO A 127 9.57 19.08 -38.57
N TYR A 128 9.84 18.90 -37.28
CA TYR A 128 10.73 19.80 -36.54
C TYR A 128 12.18 19.65 -37.01
N THR A 129 13.02 20.66 -36.72
CA THR A 129 14.46 20.54 -36.94
C THR A 129 15.04 19.38 -36.13
N PRO A 130 16.14 18.74 -36.57
CA PRO A 130 16.74 17.62 -35.85
C PRO A 130 17.08 17.92 -34.39
N SER A 131 17.55 19.13 -34.07
CA SER A 131 17.86 19.53 -32.69
C SER A 131 16.62 19.67 -31.82
N ALA A 132 15.54 20.21 -32.36
CA ALA A 132 14.26 20.31 -31.67
C ALA A 132 13.61 18.93 -31.43
N GLN A 133 13.66 18.07 -32.44
CA GLN A 133 13.21 16.69 -32.33
C GLN A 133 14.00 15.95 -31.24
N ALA A 134 15.33 16.04 -31.27
CA ALA A 134 16.19 15.40 -30.28
C ALA A 134 15.93 15.93 -28.86
N PHE A 135 15.72 17.24 -28.69
CA PHE A 135 15.41 17.86 -27.41
C PHE A 135 14.09 17.34 -26.82
N MET A 136 13.03 17.27 -27.63
CA MET A 136 11.72 16.77 -27.17
C MET A 136 11.73 15.25 -26.92
N CYS A 137 12.47 14.48 -27.72
CA CYS A 137 12.68 13.06 -27.43
C CYS A 137 13.42 12.88 -26.10
N GLN A 138 14.51 13.63 -25.86
CA GLN A 138 15.23 13.62 -24.58
C GLN A 138 14.32 13.98 -23.41
N PHE A 139 13.42 14.93 -23.59
CA PHE A 139 12.43 15.29 -22.57
C PHE A 139 11.48 14.14 -22.23
N ALA A 140 10.88 13.49 -23.25
CA ALA A 140 10.02 12.32 -23.04
C ALA A 140 10.78 11.15 -22.36
N TYR A 141 12.03 10.92 -22.78
CA TYR A 141 12.91 9.93 -22.17
C TYR A 141 13.18 10.20 -20.69
N ALA A 142 13.45 11.46 -20.34
CA ALA A 142 13.70 11.88 -18.96
C ALA A 142 12.43 11.82 -18.10
N LEU A 143 11.27 12.23 -18.63
CA LEU A 143 9.97 12.08 -17.96
C LEU A 143 9.66 10.61 -17.65
N SER A 144 10.02 9.70 -18.55
CA SER A 144 9.82 8.26 -18.32
C SER A 144 10.68 7.75 -17.15
N ALA A 145 11.92 8.20 -17.03
CA ALA A 145 12.77 7.87 -15.88
C ALA A 145 12.19 8.42 -14.57
N TYR A 146 11.63 9.64 -14.59
CA TYR A 146 10.94 10.23 -13.44
C TYR A 146 9.69 9.42 -13.06
N ARG A 147 8.86 9.03 -14.04
CA ARG A 147 7.69 8.16 -13.86
C ARG A 147 8.06 6.82 -13.21
N VAL A 148 9.14 6.18 -13.65
CA VAL A 148 9.63 4.93 -13.03
C VAL A 148 10.03 5.16 -11.58
N CYS A 149 10.74 6.26 -11.27
CA CYS A 149 11.13 6.59 -9.90
C CYS A 149 9.91 6.79 -8.99
N LEU A 150 8.85 7.44 -9.47
CA LEU A 150 7.59 7.58 -8.73
C LEU A 150 6.95 6.22 -8.45
N GLY A 151 6.85 5.35 -9.45
CA GLY A 151 6.28 4.01 -9.29
C GLY A 151 7.08 3.11 -8.32
N ILE A 152 8.40 3.25 -8.30
CA ILE A 152 9.26 2.58 -7.32
C ILE A 152 8.93 3.09 -5.90
N CYS A 153 8.85 4.41 -5.72
CA CYS A 153 8.53 5.02 -4.43
C CYS A 153 7.15 4.58 -3.90
N GLU A 154 6.13 4.56 -4.76
CA GLU A 154 4.78 4.08 -4.42
C GLU A 154 4.79 2.60 -3.98
N THR A 155 5.53 1.76 -4.70
CA THR A 155 5.59 0.32 -4.42
C THR A 155 6.25 0.07 -3.05
N TYR A 156 7.32 0.80 -2.72
CA TYR A 156 7.92 0.77 -1.38
C TYR A 156 6.98 1.31 -0.29
N PHE A 157 6.22 2.36 -0.58
CA PHE A 157 5.25 2.90 0.37
C PHE A 157 4.14 1.88 0.68
N ALA A 158 3.61 1.20 -0.34
CA ALA A 158 2.63 0.14 -0.20
C ALA A 158 3.16 -1.03 0.65
N LEU A 159 4.41 -1.47 0.41
CA LEU A 159 5.07 -2.49 1.23
C LEU A 159 5.21 -2.07 2.69
N TYR A 160 5.64 -0.83 2.94
CA TYR A 160 5.89 -0.32 4.29
C TYR A 160 4.61 -0.07 5.10
N ARG A 161 3.54 0.38 4.43
CA ARG A 161 2.25 0.74 5.07
C ARG A 161 1.19 -0.35 5.01
N HIS A 162 1.54 -1.54 4.54
CA HIS A 162 0.58 -2.63 4.36
C HIS A 162 -0.20 -2.95 5.65
N GLU A 163 -1.53 -2.97 5.57
CA GLU A 163 -2.43 -3.08 6.73
C GLU A 163 -2.26 -4.40 7.50
N GLY A 164 -2.04 -5.51 6.79
CA GLY A 164 -1.89 -6.85 7.38
C GLY A 164 -0.76 -7.00 8.41
N ILE A 165 0.24 -6.11 8.39
CA ILE A 165 1.39 -6.14 9.30
C ILE A 165 1.41 -4.95 10.29
N GLN A 166 0.44 -4.04 10.22
CA GLN A 166 0.36 -2.92 11.16
C GLN A 166 0.00 -3.42 12.55
N THR A 167 0.70 -2.91 13.58
CA THR A 167 0.44 -3.25 14.99
C THR A 167 0.09 -2.04 15.85
N VAL A 168 -0.02 -0.85 15.26
CA VAL A 168 -0.28 0.42 15.98
C VAL A 168 -1.56 0.34 16.80
N TYR A 169 -2.64 -0.20 16.23
CA TYR A 169 -3.91 -0.35 16.94
C TYR A 169 -3.82 -1.21 18.21
N LEU A 170 -2.86 -2.15 18.29
CA LEU A 170 -2.64 -2.97 19.48
C LEU A 170 -1.85 -2.22 20.55
N GLN A 171 -0.95 -1.31 20.15
CA GLN A 171 -0.26 -0.43 21.08
C GLN A 171 -1.26 0.54 21.74
N ASN A 172 -2.29 0.98 21.00
CA ASN A 172 -3.36 1.81 21.55
C ASN A 172 -4.11 1.13 22.70
N TYR A 173 -4.22 -0.21 22.75
CA TYR A 173 -4.78 -0.90 23.92
C TYR A 173 -3.90 -0.71 25.16
N ILE A 174 -2.59 -0.82 25.02
CA ILE A 174 -1.65 -0.62 26.15
C ILE A 174 -1.73 0.83 26.66
N GLU A 175 -1.77 1.80 25.74
CA GLU A 175 -1.92 3.23 26.06
C GLU A 175 -3.27 3.51 26.74
N SER A 176 -4.37 2.97 26.22
CA SER A 176 -5.71 3.12 26.81
C SER A 176 -5.77 2.57 28.23
N VAL A 177 -5.16 1.41 28.48
CA VAL A 177 -5.09 0.82 29.83
C VAL A 177 -4.22 1.66 30.76
N THR A 178 -3.11 2.20 30.26
CA THR A 178 -2.24 3.11 31.04
C THR A 178 -2.98 4.39 31.41
N PHE A 179 -3.78 4.93 30.49
CA PHE A 179 -4.63 6.09 30.74
C PHE A 179 -5.72 5.80 31.77
N LEU A 180 -6.39 4.64 31.71
CA LEU A 180 -7.35 4.21 32.74
C LEU A 180 -6.70 4.15 34.13
N LYS A 181 -5.46 3.67 34.21
CA LYS A 181 -4.70 3.63 35.47
C LYS A 181 -4.38 5.03 36.00
N GLN A 182 -4.00 5.97 35.14
CA GLN A 182 -3.76 7.37 35.52
C GLN A 182 -5.03 8.07 36.03
N GLN A 183 -6.19 7.79 35.43
CA GLN A 183 -7.46 8.36 35.90
C GLN A 183 -7.81 7.99 37.34
N MET A 184 -7.25 6.89 37.86
CA MET A 184 -7.45 6.49 39.26
C MET A 184 -6.80 7.45 40.28
N GLU A 185 -5.86 8.29 39.84
CA GLU A 185 -5.15 9.25 40.72
C GLU A 185 -5.95 10.56 40.92
N GLY A 186 -7.05 10.75 40.17
CA GLY A 186 -7.94 11.92 40.29
C GLY A 186 -9.27 11.62 41.00
N GLU A 187 -10.10 12.65 41.15
CA GLU A 187 -11.50 12.49 41.58
C GLU A 187 -12.35 11.97 40.42
N VAL A 188 -12.50 10.65 40.32
CA VAL A 188 -13.23 9.99 39.23
C VAL A 188 -14.27 9.02 39.78
N ASP A 189 -15.38 8.87 39.04
CA ASP A 189 -16.37 7.81 39.29
C ASP A 189 -15.77 6.43 38.95
N PHE A 190 -15.40 5.71 40.01
CA PHE A 190 -14.83 4.36 39.90
C PHE A 190 -15.79 3.32 39.30
N VAL A 191 -17.12 3.54 39.35
CA VAL A 191 -18.10 2.64 38.73
C VAL A 191 -18.05 2.74 37.20
N SER A 192 -18.03 3.98 36.68
CA SER A 192 -17.82 4.25 35.26
C SER A 192 -16.48 3.69 34.78
N LEU A 193 -15.41 3.92 35.56
CA LEU A 193 -14.06 3.44 35.23
C LEU A 193 -13.99 1.90 35.17
N HIS A 194 -14.63 1.21 36.12
CA HIS A 194 -14.73 -0.25 36.11
C HIS A 194 -15.50 -0.78 34.87
N LYS A 195 -16.56 -0.08 34.44
CA LYS A 195 -17.31 -0.43 33.22
C LYS A 195 -16.46 -0.28 31.96
N GLN A 196 -15.68 0.81 31.86
CA GLN A 196 -14.74 1.03 30.75
C GLN A 196 -13.68 -0.07 30.72
N ALA A 197 -13.06 -0.37 31.87
CA ALA A 197 -12.05 -1.40 31.99
C ALA A 197 -12.57 -2.80 31.58
N ARG A 198 -13.83 -3.12 31.89
CA ARG A 198 -14.49 -4.36 31.45
C ARG A 198 -14.74 -4.37 29.93
N GLY A 199 -15.08 -3.23 29.33
CA GLY A 199 -15.21 -3.08 27.88
C GLY A 199 -13.89 -3.36 27.17
N THR A 200 -12.82 -2.69 27.59
CA THR A 200 -11.46 -2.87 27.05
C THR A 200 -10.95 -4.31 27.23
N GLU A 201 -11.17 -4.93 28.38
CA GLU A 201 -10.82 -6.36 28.60
C GLU A 201 -11.54 -7.27 27.60
N LYS A 202 -12.85 -7.06 27.37
CA LYS A 202 -13.63 -7.86 26.41
C LYS A 202 -13.08 -7.73 24.99
N GLU A 203 -12.65 -6.53 24.59
CA GLU A 203 -12.03 -6.29 23.28
C GLU A 203 -10.66 -6.96 23.16
N ILE A 204 -9.79 -6.83 24.17
CA ILE A 204 -8.47 -7.48 24.20
C ILE A 204 -8.63 -9.01 24.10
N MET A 205 -9.54 -9.60 24.89
CA MET A 205 -9.81 -11.03 24.86
C MET A 205 -10.46 -11.48 23.56
N GLY A 206 -11.28 -10.63 22.92
CA GLY A 206 -11.82 -10.87 21.59
C GLY A 206 -10.76 -10.88 20.50
N SER A 207 -9.74 -10.04 20.64
CA SER A 207 -8.60 -9.94 19.72
C SER A 207 -7.56 -11.05 19.90
N LEU A 208 -7.51 -11.72 21.07
CA LEU A 208 -6.67 -12.89 21.36
C LEU A 208 -7.18 -14.20 20.73
N ARG A 209 -7.98 -14.12 19.67
CA ARG A 209 -8.44 -15.28 18.90
C ARG A 209 -7.53 -15.54 17.72
N THR A 210 -7.38 -16.80 17.34
CA THR A 210 -6.50 -17.22 16.23
C THR A 210 -6.80 -16.44 14.95
N GLU A 211 -8.08 -16.25 14.62
CA GLU A 211 -8.52 -15.56 13.41
C GLU A 211 -8.11 -14.09 13.42
N LYS A 212 -8.14 -13.44 14.58
CA LYS A 212 -7.81 -12.02 14.76
C LYS A 212 -6.31 -11.74 14.78
N VAL A 213 -5.54 -12.64 15.38
CA VAL A 213 -4.08 -12.53 15.35
C VAL A 213 -3.52 -12.71 13.94
N HIS A 214 -4.15 -13.56 13.11
CA HIS A 214 -3.73 -13.80 11.73
C HIS A 214 -4.46 -12.93 10.69
N GLU A 215 -5.34 -12.03 11.13
CA GLU A 215 -6.10 -11.13 10.27
C GLU A 215 -5.15 -10.31 9.37
N GLY A 216 -5.43 -10.32 8.06
CA GLY A 216 -4.67 -9.60 7.04
C GLY A 216 -3.37 -10.27 6.56
N LEU A 217 -2.90 -11.37 7.18
CA LEU A 217 -1.63 -12.01 6.78
C LEU A 217 -1.70 -12.72 5.43
N ASN A 218 -2.85 -13.28 5.05
CA ASN A 218 -3.01 -13.93 3.74
C ASN A 218 -2.95 -12.90 2.61
N HIS A 219 -3.66 -11.77 2.75
CA HIS A 219 -3.57 -10.67 1.81
C HIS A 219 -2.14 -10.12 1.74
N PHE A 220 -1.47 -9.91 2.89
CA PHE A 220 -0.07 -9.48 2.90
C PHE A 220 0.85 -10.42 2.14
N LYS A 221 0.63 -11.74 2.24
CA LYS A 221 1.43 -12.73 1.52
C LYS A 221 1.24 -12.62 0.01
N GLU A 222 0.01 -12.42 -0.45
CA GLU A 222 -0.29 -12.25 -1.89
C GLU A 222 0.26 -10.92 -2.41
N ASP A 223 0.06 -9.85 -1.64
CA ASP A 223 0.47 -8.50 -2.00
C ASP A 223 1.99 -8.35 -1.99
N ILE A 224 2.72 -8.93 -1.04
CA ILE A 224 4.19 -8.83 -1.03
C ILE A 224 4.81 -9.49 -2.25
N ASP A 225 4.31 -10.64 -2.69
CA ASP A 225 4.81 -11.32 -3.88
C ASP A 225 4.53 -10.48 -5.14
N SER A 226 3.30 -9.95 -5.25
CA SER A 226 2.87 -9.08 -6.34
C SER A 226 3.68 -7.77 -6.40
N LEU A 227 3.83 -7.09 -5.26
CA LEU A 227 4.58 -5.84 -5.14
C LEU A 227 6.08 -6.05 -5.39
N THR A 228 6.65 -7.16 -4.94
CA THR A 228 8.05 -7.52 -5.23
C THR A 228 8.28 -7.69 -6.73
N LYS A 229 7.38 -8.44 -7.40
CA LYS A 229 7.44 -8.62 -8.85
C LYS A 229 7.32 -7.29 -9.58
N LYS A 230 6.32 -6.47 -9.23
CA LYS A 230 6.12 -5.13 -9.81
C LYS A 230 7.37 -4.25 -9.65
N LEU A 231 7.99 -4.26 -8.46
CA LEU A 231 9.19 -3.47 -8.20
C LEU A 231 10.37 -3.92 -9.06
N VAL A 232 10.60 -5.23 -9.16
CA VAL A 232 11.67 -5.78 -10.00
C VAL A 232 11.44 -5.41 -11.46
N GLU A 233 10.22 -5.55 -11.97
CA GLU A 233 9.86 -5.15 -13.34
C GLU A 233 10.11 -3.66 -13.60
N LEU A 234 9.76 -2.78 -12.65
CA LEU A 234 10.04 -1.35 -12.73
C LEU A 234 11.54 -1.05 -12.75
N LEU A 235 12.32 -1.71 -11.89
CA LEU A 235 13.77 -1.54 -11.83
C LEU A 235 14.47 -2.05 -13.10
N GLU A 236 14.04 -3.18 -13.63
CA GLU A 236 14.59 -3.75 -14.87
C GLU A 236 14.21 -2.91 -16.09
N SER A 237 12.95 -2.50 -16.19
CA SER A 237 12.46 -1.61 -17.26
C SER A 237 13.19 -0.26 -17.21
N GLY A 238 13.28 0.37 -16.04
CA GLY A 238 14.03 1.61 -15.85
C GLY A 238 15.51 1.48 -16.23
N ALA A 239 16.12 0.33 -15.93
CA ALA A 239 17.53 0.08 -16.24
C ALA A 239 17.70 -0.06 -17.76
N ALA A 240 16.86 -0.86 -18.41
CA ALA A 240 16.88 -1.01 -19.86
C ALA A 240 16.63 0.34 -20.56
N HIS A 241 15.67 1.11 -20.06
CA HIS A 241 15.32 2.42 -20.57
C HIS A 241 16.50 3.40 -20.53
N LEU A 242 17.13 3.59 -19.35
CA LEU A 242 18.28 4.49 -19.21
C LEU A 242 19.47 4.04 -20.07
N GLN A 243 19.71 2.73 -20.17
CA GLN A 243 20.78 2.18 -21.01
C GLN A 243 20.53 2.42 -22.50
N ASN A 244 19.27 2.31 -22.96
CA ASN A 244 18.87 2.62 -24.33
C ASN A 244 18.98 4.12 -24.61
N CYS A 245 18.53 4.97 -23.68
CA CYS A 245 18.66 6.44 -23.77
C CYS A 245 20.12 6.88 -23.95
N TYR A 246 21.05 6.19 -23.28
CA TYR A 246 22.48 6.49 -23.34
C TYR A 246 23.07 6.17 -24.72
N LYS A 247 22.52 5.17 -25.43
CA LYS A 247 22.96 4.77 -26.78
C LYS A 247 22.32 5.62 -27.89
N GLU A 248 21.07 5.99 -27.73
CA GLU A 248 20.28 6.66 -28.78
C GLU A 248 20.77 8.07 -29.11
N PHE A 249 21.38 8.76 -28.15
CA PHE A 249 21.92 10.12 -28.32
C PHE A 249 23.45 10.15 -28.18
N PRO A 250 24.20 9.58 -29.14
CA PRO A 250 25.65 9.36 -28.98
C PRO A 250 26.44 10.67 -28.88
N ASN A 251 27.57 10.61 -28.18
CA ASN A 251 28.55 11.69 -28.15
C ASN A 251 29.14 11.91 -29.56
N ASN A 252 29.15 13.16 -30.05
CA ASN A 252 29.82 13.47 -31.32
C ASN A 252 31.36 13.32 -31.16
N PRO A 253 32.09 12.74 -32.13
CA PRO A 253 33.40 12.12 -31.91
C PRO A 253 34.59 13.05 -31.62
N ILE A 254 34.45 14.38 -31.66
CA ILE A 254 35.62 15.28 -31.71
C ILE A 254 36.06 15.83 -30.33
N LEU A 255 35.19 15.88 -29.31
CA LEU A 255 35.50 16.50 -28.00
C LEU A 255 35.20 15.63 -26.76
N TRP A 256 34.84 14.36 -26.93
CA TRP A 256 34.28 13.50 -25.88
C TRP A 256 35.30 12.84 -24.94
N MET A 257 36.60 12.86 -25.27
CA MET A 257 37.64 12.27 -24.41
C MET A 257 37.96 13.10 -23.16
N LEU A 258 37.41 14.33 -23.05
CA LEU A 258 37.73 15.25 -21.96
C LEU A 258 36.57 15.46 -20.98
N HIS A 259 35.31 15.46 -21.44
CA HIS A 259 34.13 15.67 -20.58
C HIS A 259 32.88 14.94 -21.12
N ASP A 260 32.03 14.47 -20.22
CA ASP A 260 30.68 14.02 -20.59
C ASP A 260 29.89 15.17 -21.21
N ARG A 261 29.13 14.87 -22.27
CA ARG A 261 28.06 15.79 -22.67
C ARG A 261 27.03 15.87 -21.55
N SER A 262 26.41 17.03 -21.46
CA SER A 262 25.36 17.30 -20.48
C SER A 262 24.24 16.27 -20.41
N TRP A 263 23.83 15.69 -21.55
CA TRP A 263 22.80 14.65 -21.59
C TRP A 263 23.28 13.37 -20.90
N HIS A 264 24.49 12.92 -21.21
CA HIS A 264 25.10 11.76 -20.55
C HIS A 264 25.36 12.02 -19.07
N THR A 265 25.72 13.25 -18.70
CA THR A 265 25.83 13.66 -17.28
C THR A 265 24.47 13.52 -16.60
N LEU A 266 23.39 14.03 -17.21
CA LEU A 266 22.03 13.88 -16.71
C LEU A 266 21.67 12.40 -16.51
N LEU A 267 21.86 11.56 -17.53
CA LEU A 267 21.56 10.13 -17.46
C LEU A 267 22.37 9.40 -16.37
N LYS A 268 23.64 9.75 -16.17
CA LYS A 268 24.47 9.20 -15.08
C LYS A 268 23.95 9.62 -13.72
N THR A 269 23.58 10.89 -13.55
CA THR A 269 22.99 11.37 -12.30
C THR A 269 21.65 10.69 -12.02
N LEU A 270 20.78 10.53 -13.04
CA LEU A 270 19.53 9.77 -12.92
C LEU A 270 19.80 8.31 -12.53
N SER A 271 20.80 7.67 -13.14
CA SER A 271 21.20 6.30 -12.81
C SER A 271 21.71 6.18 -11.38
N GLY A 272 22.52 7.15 -10.93
CA GLY A 272 23.01 7.21 -9.55
C GLY A 272 21.87 7.37 -8.54
N LEU A 273 20.92 8.26 -8.82
CA LEU A 273 19.73 8.47 -7.99
C LEU A 273 18.81 7.25 -7.97
N MET A 274 18.57 6.59 -9.11
CA MET A 274 17.65 5.45 -9.18
C MET A 274 18.27 4.13 -8.70
N TYR A 275 19.59 3.96 -8.81
CA TYR A 275 20.27 2.69 -8.52
C TYR A 275 21.38 2.82 -7.47
N ALA A 276 21.35 3.87 -6.64
CA ALA A 276 22.32 4.11 -5.56
C ALA A 276 23.79 3.95 -6.02
N ASP A 277 24.12 4.60 -7.13
CA ASP A 277 25.43 4.55 -7.81
C ASP A 277 25.90 3.14 -8.24
N GLN A 278 25.00 2.16 -8.29
CA GLN A 278 25.29 0.81 -8.79
C GLN A 278 25.20 0.73 -10.31
N TYR A 279 26.02 1.53 -10.98
CA TYR A 279 26.17 1.49 -12.42
C TYR A 279 27.63 1.61 -12.85
N THR A 280 27.91 1.20 -14.07
CA THR A 280 29.18 1.43 -14.76
C THR A 280 28.89 2.11 -16.08
N TYR A 281 29.87 2.84 -16.60
CA TYR A 281 29.75 3.47 -17.91
C TYR A 281 31.07 3.44 -18.66
N SER A 282 30.99 3.49 -19.98
CA SER A 282 32.12 3.77 -20.85
C SER A 282 31.74 4.86 -21.83
N THR A 283 32.41 6.00 -21.71
CA THR A 283 32.25 7.10 -22.67
C THR A 283 32.78 6.70 -24.05
N LEU A 284 33.80 5.82 -24.12
CA LEU A 284 34.39 5.30 -25.36
C LEU A 284 33.42 4.37 -26.11
N TYR A 285 32.75 3.47 -25.39
CA TYR A 285 31.83 2.51 -26.00
C TYR A 285 30.39 3.00 -26.06
N GLY A 286 30.11 4.19 -25.52
CA GLY A 286 28.74 4.72 -25.44
C GLY A 286 27.83 3.80 -24.63
N THR A 287 28.36 3.19 -23.57
CA THR A 287 27.61 2.24 -22.75
C THR A 287 27.38 2.78 -21.36
N LEU A 288 26.15 2.60 -20.89
CA LEU A 288 25.76 2.66 -19.49
C LEU A 288 25.29 1.25 -19.13
N THR A 289 25.60 0.77 -17.93
CA THR A 289 25.18 -0.56 -17.48
C THR A 289 24.85 -0.49 -16.00
N ILE A 290 23.58 -0.71 -15.68
CA ILE A 290 23.12 -0.87 -14.30
C ILE A 290 23.48 -2.28 -13.84
N LYS A 291 24.02 -2.40 -12.62
CA LYS A 291 24.41 -3.67 -12.03
C LYS A 291 23.17 -4.47 -11.65
N LYS A 292 23.02 -5.68 -12.19
CA LYS A 292 21.86 -6.55 -11.90
C LYS A 292 21.85 -7.02 -10.45
N GLU A 293 23.02 -7.14 -9.86
CA GLU A 293 23.25 -7.54 -8.46
C GLU A 293 22.53 -6.60 -7.49
N PHE A 294 22.33 -5.34 -7.85
CA PHE A 294 21.57 -4.39 -7.04
C PHE A 294 20.07 -4.69 -7.02
N ILE A 295 19.51 -5.09 -8.18
CA ILE A 295 18.09 -5.47 -8.29
C ILE A 295 17.86 -6.79 -7.53
N GLU A 296 18.80 -7.74 -7.66
CA GLU A 296 18.78 -9.00 -6.90
C GLU A 296 18.87 -8.77 -5.38
N LEU A 297 19.72 -7.83 -4.95
CA LEU A 297 19.81 -7.41 -3.55
C LEU A 297 18.47 -6.86 -3.04
N ILE A 298 17.85 -5.95 -3.78
CA ILE A 298 16.53 -5.38 -3.43
C ILE A 298 15.48 -6.48 -3.28
N LYS A 299 15.44 -7.41 -4.23
CA LYS A 299 14.52 -8.55 -4.17
C LYS A 299 14.75 -9.38 -2.90
N ALA A 300 16.01 -9.73 -2.60
CA ALA A 300 16.35 -10.48 -1.40
C ALA A 300 16.03 -9.74 -0.10
N GLU A 301 16.18 -8.41 -0.07
CA GLU A 301 15.76 -7.55 1.06
C GLU A 301 14.25 -7.70 1.32
N ILE A 302 13.43 -7.68 0.27
CA ILE A 302 11.97 -7.78 0.37
C ILE A 302 11.51 -9.20 0.71
N ASP A 303 12.09 -10.22 0.08
CA ASP A 303 11.80 -11.64 0.38
C ASP A 303 12.08 -11.95 1.86
N ARG A 304 13.21 -11.44 2.38
CA ARG A 304 13.56 -11.55 3.79
C ARG A 304 12.55 -10.82 4.67
N PHE A 305 12.19 -9.59 4.32
CA PHE A 305 11.18 -8.82 5.04
C PHE A 305 9.85 -9.58 5.12
N GLY A 306 9.33 -10.07 3.99
CA GLY A 306 8.09 -10.82 3.93
C GLY A 306 8.11 -12.08 4.78
N THR A 307 9.20 -12.85 4.69
CA THR A 307 9.38 -14.07 5.49
C THR A 307 9.34 -13.77 6.99
N VAL A 308 10.07 -12.75 7.44
CA VAL A 308 10.12 -12.38 8.86
C VAL A 308 8.77 -11.80 9.31
N ALA A 309 8.17 -10.91 8.52
CA ALA A 309 6.90 -10.28 8.85
C ALA A 309 5.77 -11.32 8.98
N LEU A 310 5.66 -12.26 8.04
CA LEU A 310 4.66 -13.34 8.11
C LEU A 310 4.85 -14.23 9.34
N ALA A 311 6.09 -14.58 9.69
CA ALA A 311 6.38 -15.47 10.81
C ALA A 311 6.22 -14.77 12.17
N LYS A 312 6.62 -13.50 12.28
CA LYS A 312 6.77 -12.82 13.57
C LYS A 312 5.63 -11.87 13.91
N THR A 313 4.90 -11.34 12.94
CA THR A 313 3.74 -10.46 13.18
C THR A 313 2.70 -11.10 14.10
N PRO A 314 2.22 -12.34 13.85
CA PRO A 314 1.24 -12.94 14.75
C PRO A 314 1.78 -13.14 16.17
N LEU A 315 3.06 -13.50 16.33
CA LEU A 315 3.70 -13.61 17.66
C LEU A 315 3.79 -12.26 18.37
N LEU A 316 4.16 -11.21 17.65
CA LEU A 316 4.18 -9.84 18.18
C LEU A 316 2.78 -9.39 18.62
N LYS A 317 1.75 -9.63 17.78
CA LYS A 317 0.35 -9.33 18.11
C LYS A 317 -0.08 -10.03 19.40
N ILE A 318 0.27 -11.31 19.57
CA ILE A 318 -0.02 -12.08 20.79
C ILE A 318 0.66 -11.45 22.02
N GLU A 319 1.95 -11.13 21.95
CA GLU A 319 2.66 -10.56 23.10
C GLU A 319 2.16 -9.17 23.47
N LEU A 320 1.82 -8.32 22.49
CA LEU A 320 1.20 -7.01 22.73
C LEU A 320 -0.14 -7.17 23.45
N LEU A 321 -1.00 -8.06 22.95
CA LEU A 321 -2.30 -8.33 23.56
C LEU A 321 -2.17 -8.96 24.95
N ARG A 322 -1.19 -9.87 25.16
CA ARG A 322 -0.91 -10.47 26.48
C ARG A 322 -0.44 -9.41 27.47
N LYS A 323 0.40 -8.47 27.04
CA LYS A 323 0.82 -7.33 27.86
C LYS A 323 -0.38 -6.44 28.22
N ALA A 324 -1.21 -6.09 27.25
CA ALA A 324 -2.44 -5.32 27.48
C ALA A 324 -3.40 -6.05 28.45
N ALA A 325 -3.58 -7.38 28.27
CA ALA A 325 -4.44 -8.21 29.11
C ALA A 325 -3.97 -8.26 30.58
N LYS A 326 -2.65 -8.35 30.82
CA LYS A 326 -2.10 -8.29 32.18
C LYS A 326 -2.35 -6.93 32.82
N LEU A 327 -2.03 -5.85 32.10
CA LEU A 327 -2.21 -4.49 32.59
C LEU A 327 -3.68 -4.18 32.93
N ILE A 328 -4.63 -4.62 32.09
CA ILE A 328 -6.06 -4.35 32.36
C ILE A 328 -6.58 -5.19 33.52
N ALA A 329 -6.09 -6.41 33.70
CA ALA A 329 -6.45 -7.24 34.84
C ALA A 329 -5.97 -6.63 36.15
N GLU A 330 -4.71 -6.16 36.21
CA GLU A 330 -4.15 -5.43 37.35
C GLU A 330 -4.96 -4.15 37.64
N THR A 331 -5.20 -3.33 36.61
CA THR A 331 -5.96 -2.08 36.75
C THR A 331 -7.38 -2.33 37.26
N LYS A 332 -8.06 -3.39 36.81
CA LYS A 332 -9.38 -3.76 37.32
C LYS A 332 -9.34 -4.16 38.80
N ILE A 333 -8.33 -4.91 39.23
CA ILE A 333 -8.16 -5.28 40.64
C ILE A 333 -7.98 -4.01 41.48
N ASP A 334 -7.15 -3.08 41.02
CA ASP A 334 -6.91 -1.81 41.71
C ASP A 334 -8.20 -0.97 41.81
N ILE A 335 -9.00 -0.90 40.74
CA ILE A 335 -10.31 -0.20 40.74
C ILE A 335 -11.27 -0.86 41.74
N LEU A 336 -11.33 -2.18 41.77
CA LEU A 336 -12.18 -2.93 42.71
C LEU A 336 -11.75 -2.71 44.16
N ALA A 337 -10.44 -2.64 44.43
CA ALA A 337 -9.92 -2.31 45.75
C ALA A 337 -10.34 -0.91 46.19
N LYS A 338 -10.27 0.09 45.29
CA LYS A 338 -10.73 1.46 45.57
C LYS A 338 -12.24 1.55 45.81
N LEU A 339 -13.04 0.82 45.03
CA LEU A 339 -14.49 0.74 45.25
C LEU A 339 -14.82 0.10 46.62
N ALA A 340 -14.06 -0.94 47.01
CA ALA A 340 -14.22 -1.57 48.31
C ALA A 340 -13.81 -0.65 49.47
N GLU A 341 -12.72 0.11 49.34
CA GLU A 341 -12.31 1.15 50.29
C GLU A 341 -13.41 2.21 50.49
N GLN A 342 -14.16 2.53 49.43
CA GLN A 342 -15.28 3.48 49.45
C GLN A 342 -16.63 2.86 49.86
N GLY A 343 -16.68 1.55 50.12
CA GLY A 343 -17.90 0.84 50.50
C GLY A 343 -18.97 0.78 49.38
N VAL A 344 -18.57 0.92 48.11
CA VAL A 344 -19.48 0.91 46.97
C VAL A 344 -19.67 -0.52 46.47
N GLU A 345 -20.89 -1.06 46.59
CA GLU A 345 -21.23 -2.36 46.01
C GLU A 345 -21.52 -2.26 44.51
N LEU A 346 -20.77 -3.00 43.70
CA LEU A 346 -21.06 -3.18 42.30
C LEU A 346 -22.21 -4.19 42.13
N VAL A 347 -23.42 -3.70 41.89
CA VAL A 347 -24.55 -4.56 41.52
C VAL A 347 -24.25 -5.20 40.16
N LYS A 348 -23.91 -6.50 40.16
CA LYS A 348 -23.84 -7.27 38.92
C LYS A 348 -25.27 -7.33 38.35
N ALA A 349 -25.43 -6.87 37.11
CA ALA A 349 -26.68 -7.11 36.37
C ALA A 349 -27.01 -8.61 36.44
N PRO A 350 -28.27 -8.99 36.76
CA PRO A 350 -28.65 -10.39 36.84
C PRO A 350 -28.27 -11.08 35.52
N GLN A 351 -27.55 -12.20 35.62
CA GLN A 351 -27.37 -13.08 34.47
C GLN A 351 -28.76 -13.49 34.02
N ILE A 352 -29.21 -12.97 32.88
CA ILE A 352 -30.58 -13.19 32.39
C ILE A 352 -30.80 -14.69 32.21
N GLY A 353 -31.80 -15.18 32.93
CA GLY A 353 -32.31 -16.54 32.88
C GLY A 353 -33.35 -16.86 33.95
N MET A 354 -34.01 -15.86 34.58
CA MET A 354 -35.21 -16.10 35.39
C MET A 354 -36.48 -16.02 34.52
N PHE A 355 -36.55 -16.88 33.53
CA PHE A 355 -37.82 -17.48 33.14
C PHE A 355 -37.54 -18.99 33.09
N PRO A 356 -38.34 -19.83 33.76
CA PRO A 356 -38.14 -21.26 33.67
C PRO A 356 -38.30 -21.65 32.20
N THR A 357 -37.21 -22.11 31.57
CA THR A 357 -37.31 -22.95 30.39
C THR A 357 -38.24 -24.11 30.75
N PRO A 358 -39.31 -24.40 29.98
CA PRO A 358 -40.11 -25.58 30.24
C PRO A 358 -39.16 -26.79 30.27
N PRO A 359 -39.28 -27.68 31.26
CA PRO A 359 -38.38 -28.81 31.37
C PRO A 359 -38.41 -29.59 30.06
N SER A 360 -37.22 -29.87 29.51
CA SER A 360 -37.08 -30.81 28.40
C SER A 360 -37.87 -32.06 28.73
N PRO A 361 -38.72 -32.57 27.82
CA PRO A 361 -39.59 -33.68 28.13
C PRO A 361 -38.76 -34.88 28.58
N ASP A 362 -39.04 -35.35 29.80
CA ASP A 362 -38.47 -36.55 30.38
C ASP A 362 -38.66 -37.72 29.41
N VAL A 363 -37.66 -38.58 29.25
CA VAL A 363 -37.69 -39.72 28.31
C VAL A 363 -38.91 -40.61 28.57
N TYR A 364 -39.36 -40.68 29.83
CA TYR A 364 -40.60 -41.37 30.21
C TYR A 364 -41.87 -40.69 29.69
N SER A 365 -41.89 -39.36 29.57
CA SER A 365 -43.01 -38.59 28.99
C SER A 365 -43.14 -38.77 27.47
N LEU A 366 -42.01 -38.92 26.76
CA LEU A 366 -41.98 -39.26 25.33
C LEU A 366 -42.45 -40.70 25.07
N LEU A 367 -42.08 -41.65 25.93
CA LEU A 367 -42.58 -43.03 25.91
C LEU A 367 -44.08 -43.13 26.20
N LEU A 368 -44.60 -42.34 27.14
CA LEU A 368 -46.05 -42.30 27.45
C LEU A 368 -46.89 -41.71 26.31
N ASN A 369 -46.36 -40.72 25.59
CA ASN A 369 -47.05 -40.10 24.45
C ASN A 369 -47.05 -41.00 23.21
N SER A 370 -45.96 -41.75 22.95
CA SER A 370 -45.94 -42.75 21.88
C SER A 370 -46.88 -43.92 22.17
N TRP A 371 -46.96 -44.36 23.43
CA TRP A 371 -47.92 -45.39 23.87
C TRP A 371 -49.38 -44.94 23.72
N ARG A 372 -49.69 -43.67 24.03
CA ARG A 372 -51.04 -43.10 23.85
C ARG A 372 -51.42 -42.97 22.37
N GLN A 373 -50.50 -42.58 21.48
CA GLN A 373 -50.78 -42.51 20.05
C GLN A 373 -51.00 -43.90 19.42
N SER A 374 -50.32 -44.94 19.90
CA SER A 374 -50.54 -46.33 19.44
C SER A 374 -51.85 -46.98 19.90
N ARG A 375 -52.59 -46.38 20.86
CA ARG A 375 -53.90 -46.88 21.32
C ARG A 375 -55.11 -46.27 20.62
N PHE A 376 -54.93 -45.22 19.80
CA PHE A 376 -56.01 -44.58 19.04
C PHE A 376 -55.96 -44.85 17.53
N ALA A 377 -55.02 -45.68 17.07
CA ALA A 377 -54.95 -46.15 15.68
C ALA A 377 -55.35 -47.63 15.59
N GLY A 378 -56.64 -47.93 15.78
CA GLY A 378 -57.16 -49.28 15.58
C GLY A 378 -58.68 -49.39 15.81
N LYS A 379 -59.42 -49.63 14.72
CA LYS A 379 -60.88 -49.87 14.52
C LYS A 379 -61.70 -48.61 14.18
N GLU A 380 -62.39 -48.48 13.05
CA GLU A 380 -62.82 -49.32 11.89
C GLU A 380 -63.01 -48.36 10.67
N ILE A 381 -62.59 -48.66 9.42
CA ILE A 381 -63.29 -49.41 8.34
C ILE A 381 -64.73 -48.86 8.12
N GLY A 382 -65.25 -48.47 6.95
CA GLY A 382 -64.91 -48.60 5.53
C GLY A 382 -66.18 -48.28 4.69
N ASN A 383 -66.05 -48.34 3.36
CA ASN A 383 -67.04 -48.23 2.26
C ASN A 383 -66.88 -46.94 1.42
N GLU A 384 -66.26 -47.01 0.22
CA GLU A 384 -66.85 -47.40 -1.09
C GLU A 384 -67.86 -46.34 -1.58
N GLU A 385 -67.73 -45.64 -2.72
CA GLU A 385 -67.53 -46.10 -4.11
C GLU A 385 -67.12 -44.94 -5.07
N LYS A 386 -66.29 -45.31 -6.08
CA LYS A 386 -66.22 -44.92 -7.52
C LYS A 386 -66.65 -43.51 -8.04
N GLU A 387 -65.75 -42.84 -8.78
CA GLU A 387 -65.76 -42.63 -10.27
C GLU A 387 -64.78 -41.50 -10.68
N GLU A 388 -63.94 -41.74 -11.70
CA GLU A 388 -63.13 -40.75 -12.45
C GLU A 388 -64.00 -40.07 -13.56
N PRO A 389 -63.54 -39.12 -14.42
CA PRO A 389 -62.33 -38.25 -14.45
C PRO A 389 -62.62 -36.73 -14.75
N TYR A 390 -61.59 -35.88 -14.61
CA TYR A 390 -61.20 -34.58 -15.28
C TYR A 390 -62.20 -33.74 -16.13
N PRO A 391 -61.86 -32.50 -16.59
CA PRO A 391 -61.01 -31.39 -16.09
C PRO A 391 -61.75 -30.02 -16.19
N GLY A 392 -61.14 -28.90 -15.77
CA GLY A 392 -61.52 -27.61 -16.37
C GLY A 392 -61.31 -26.32 -15.59
N MET A 393 -60.45 -25.47 -16.19
CA MET A 393 -60.44 -24.00 -16.20
C MET A 393 -60.14 -23.24 -14.90
N ASN A 394 -58.95 -22.66 -14.78
CA ASN A 394 -58.45 -21.37 -15.32
C ASN A 394 -58.84 -20.14 -14.48
N PRO A 395 -57.92 -19.17 -14.34
CA PRO A 395 -57.89 -18.20 -13.25
C PRO A 395 -58.60 -16.90 -13.61
N TYR A 396 -58.85 -16.11 -12.57
CA TYR A 396 -58.76 -14.65 -12.63
C TYR A 396 -57.72 -14.19 -11.62
#